data_AF-A0AAJ2NSS6-F1
#
_entry.id   AF-A0AAJ2NSS6-F1
#
_cell.length_a   1.000
_cell.length_b   1.000
_cell.length_c   1.000
_cell.angle_alpha   90.00
_cell.angle_beta   90.00
_cell.angle_gamma   90.00
#
_symmetry.space_group_name_H-M   'P 1'
#
loop_
_entity.id
_entity.type
_entity.pdbx_description
1 polymer ?
#
loop_
_entity_poly.entity_id
_entity_poly.type
_entity_poly.pdbx_seq_one_letter_code
_entity_poly.pdbx_strand_id
1 'polypeptide(L)'
;EAFNEYPEWRAKEQEDLVQKGAAFMSVVSSSPVLLKGVNPKRIAQFNKVAGKALSKFRQAIQSDKISWTVVAAASSAWAAKVFPDAPSDLQ
;
A
#
# COMPACT_ATOMS: atom_id res chain seq x y z
N GLU A 1 16.41 12.31 5.77
CA GLU A 1 16.99 11.96 4.47
C GLU A 1 16.23 10.82 3.80
N ALA A 2 16.16 9.62 4.39
CA ALA A 2 15.48 8.46 3.77
C ALA A 2 14.00 8.65 3.31
N PHE A 3 13.22 9.51 3.96
CA PHE A 3 11.82 9.77 3.56
C PHE A 3 11.67 10.74 2.37
N ASN A 4 12.77 11.36 1.92
CA ASN A 4 12.78 12.31 0.81
C ASN A 4 12.97 11.62 -0.55
N GLU A 5 13.25 10.33 -0.56
CA GLU A 5 13.56 9.56 -1.75
C GLU A 5 12.71 8.29 -1.77
N TYR A 6 12.35 7.84 -2.96
CA TYR A 6 11.73 6.55 -3.17
C TYR A 6 12.72 5.68 -3.95
N PRO A 7 12.93 4.40 -3.57
CA PRO A 7 13.87 3.55 -4.27
C PRO A 7 13.52 3.44 -5.77
N GLU A 8 14.38 3.98 -6.64
CA GLU A 8 14.09 4.05 -8.08
C GLU A 8 13.81 2.68 -8.69
N TRP A 9 14.54 1.66 -8.26
CA TRP A 9 14.41 0.31 -8.77
C TRP A 9 13.00 -0.24 -8.57
N ARG A 10 12.30 0.12 -7.47
CA ARG A 10 10.92 -0.29 -7.22
C ARG A 10 9.95 0.37 -8.19
N ALA A 11 10.15 1.66 -8.49
CA ALA A 11 9.32 2.35 -9.47
C ALA A 11 9.51 1.75 -10.88
N LYS A 12 10.78 1.49 -11.26
CA LYS A 12 11.14 0.85 -12.53
C LYS A 12 10.58 -0.57 -12.66
N GLU A 13 10.63 -1.36 -11.60
CA GLU A 13 10.03 -2.70 -11.54
C GLU A 13 8.53 -2.66 -11.84
N GLN A 14 7.77 -1.77 -11.18
CA GLN A 14 6.33 -1.63 -11.44
C GLN A 14 6.06 -1.18 -12.89
N GLU A 15 6.84 -0.24 -13.41
CA GLU A 15 6.71 0.23 -14.81
C GLU A 15 7.00 -0.89 -15.82
N ASP A 16 8.04 -1.70 -15.61
CA ASP A 16 8.39 -2.84 -16.47
C ASP A 16 7.31 -3.93 -16.46
N LEU A 17 6.76 -4.26 -15.28
CA LEU A 17 5.65 -5.20 -15.15
C LEU A 17 4.39 -4.71 -15.89
N VAL A 18 4.08 -3.41 -15.80
CA VAL A 18 2.98 -2.79 -16.56
C VAL A 18 3.21 -2.90 -18.06
N GLN A 19 4.43 -2.63 -18.53
CA GLN A 19 4.77 -2.73 -19.96
C GLN A 19 4.63 -4.16 -20.49
N LYS A 20 4.90 -5.16 -19.65
CA LYS A 20 4.74 -6.58 -19.97
C LYS A 20 3.29 -7.09 -19.84
N GLY A 21 2.33 -6.22 -19.48
CA GLY A 21 0.93 -6.59 -19.34
C GLY A 21 0.62 -7.44 -18.11
N ALA A 22 1.43 -7.33 -17.04
CA ALA A 22 1.17 -8.06 -15.80
C ALA A 22 -0.16 -7.65 -15.16
N ALA A 23 -0.82 -8.61 -14.52
CA ALA A 23 -1.96 -8.35 -13.64
C ALA A 23 -1.48 -8.08 -12.21
N PHE A 24 -2.16 -7.16 -11.52
CA PHE A 24 -1.79 -6.76 -10.16
C PHE A 24 -2.88 -7.13 -9.15
N MET A 25 -2.51 -7.81 -8.08
CA MET A 25 -3.40 -8.07 -6.95
C MET A 25 -2.80 -7.50 -5.67
N SER A 26 -3.53 -6.62 -5.02
CA SER A 26 -3.16 -6.09 -3.70
C SER A 26 -4.00 -6.73 -2.62
N VAL A 27 -3.37 -7.43 -1.68
CA VAL A 27 -4.02 -7.97 -0.48
C VAL A 27 -3.74 -7.01 0.68
N VAL A 28 -4.77 -6.31 1.14
CA VAL A 28 -4.68 -5.35 2.25
C VAL A 28 -5.04 -6.04 3.55
N SER A 29 -4.13 -5.99 4.53
CA SER A 29 -4.33 -6.62 5.84
C SER A 29 -3.76 -5.81 7.02
N SER A 30 -3.16 -4.65 6.75
CA SER A 30 -2.51 -3.83 7.80
C SER A 30 -3.51 -3.28 8.81
N SER A 31 -3.10 -3.20 10.08
CA SER A 31 -3.92 -2.57 11.12
C SER A 31 -4.19 -1.09 10.79
N PRO A 32 -5.43 -0.58 10.98
CA PRO A 32 -5.76 0.83 10.75
C PRO A 32 -4.92 1.80 11.58
N VAL A 33 -4.34 1.34 12.70
CA VAL A 33 -3.52 2.14 13.61
C VAL A 33 -2.03 1.78 13.55
N LEU A 34 -1.58 1.10 12.48
CA LEU A 34 -0.19 0.64 12.32
C LEU A 34 0.84 1.77 12.52
N LEU A 35 0.51 2.99 12.09
CA LEU A 35 1.40 4.15 12.17
C LEU A 35 1.10 5.06 13.38
N LYS A 36 0.32 4.60 14.36
CA LYS A 36 0.03 5.39 15.57
C LYS A 36 1.34 5.74 16.29
N GLY A 37 1.52 7.02 16.61
CA GLY A 37 2.73 7.53 17.26
C GLY A 37 3.89 7.87 16.31
N VAL A 38 3.78 7.56 15.01
CA VAL A 38 4.76 8.00 14.01
C VAL A 38 4.53 9.48 13.68
N ASN A 39 5.62 10.25 13.54
CA ASN A 39 5.55 11.66 13.18
C ASN A 39 4.80 11.86 11.84
N PRO A 40 3.66 12.58 11.81
CA PRO A 40 2.86 12.77 10.60
C PRO A 40 3.63 13.40 9.44
N LYS A 41 4.63 14.26 9.72
CA LYS A 41 5.46 14.88 8.68
C LYS A 41 6.26 13.84 7.89
N ARG A 42 6.72 12.76 8.53
CA ARG A 42 7.44 11.67 7.87
C ARG A 42 6.51 10.87 6.96
N ILE A 43 5.30 10.57 7.43
CA ILE A 43 4.27 9.86 6.67
C ILE A 43 3.88 10.68 5.43
N ALA A 44 3.58 11.97 5.63
CA ALA A 44 3.21 12.88 4.54
C ALA A 44 4.33 13.00 3.49
N GLN A 45 5.57 13.14 3.94
CA GLN A 45 6.73 13.24 3.05
C GLN A 45 6.91 11.96 2.23
N PHE A 46 6.88 10.79 2.87
CA PHE A 46 6.98 9.51 2.18
C PHE A 46 5.87 9.33 1.14
N ASN A 47 4.60 9.59 1.53
CA ASN A 47 3.46 9.48 0.63
C ASN A 47 3.59 10.41 -0.59
N LYS A 48 4.10 11.63 -0.39
CA LYS A 48 4.35 12.58 -1.48
C LYS A 48 5.41 12.08 -2.45
N VAL A 49 6.54 11.59 -1.95
CA VAL A 49 7.65 11.12 -2.78
C VAL A 49 7.27 9.82 -3.50
N ALA A 50 6.66 8.85 -2.81
CA ALA A 50 6.16 7.62 -3.40
C ALA A 50 5.07 7.89 -4.44
N GLY A 51 4.16 8.84 -4.19
CA GLY A 51 3.12 9.23 -5.13
C GLY A 51 3.67 9.77 -6.44
N LYS A 52 4.74 10.58 -6.39
CA LYS A 52 5.44 11.05 -7.59
C LYS A 52 6.14 9.91 -8.34
N ALA A 53 6.91 9.09 -7.62
CA ALA A 53 7.68 8.00 -8.19
C ALA A 53 6.80 6.92 -8.85
N LEU A 54 5.62 6.64 -8.29
CA LEU A 54 4.68 5.61 -8.79
C LEU A 54 3.57 6.18 -9.69
N SER A 55 3.70 7.43 -10.16
CA SER A 55 2.63 8.12 -10.90
C SER A 55 2.21 7.37 -12.18
N LYS A 56 3.16 6.86 -12.97
CA LYS A 56 2.86 6.08 -14.19
C LYS A 56 2.15 4.76 -13.89
N PHE A 57 2.61 4.03 -12.87
CA PHE A 57 1.95 2.80 -12.42
C PHE A 57 0.50 3.07 -12.00
N ARG A 58 0.27 4.11 -11.20
CA ARG A 58 -1.07 4.52 -10.77
C ARG A 58 -1.94 4.96 -11.95
N GLN A 59 -1.37 5.59 -12.97
CA GLN A 59 -2.11 5.96 -14.17
C GLN A 59 -2.59 4.72 -14.93
N ALA A 60 -1.75 3.69 -15.07
CA ALA A 60 -2.12 2.44 -15.73
C ALA A 60 -3.25 1.69 -15.00
N ILE A 61 -3.22 1.68 -13.66
CA ILE A 61 -4.31 1.15 -12.84
C ILE A 61 -5.60 1.95 -13.04
N GLN A 62 -5.54 3.28 -12.88
CA GLN A 62 -6.73 4.14 -12.94
C GLN A 62 -7.39 4.20 -14.33
N SER A 63 -6.65 3.89 -15.39
CA SER A 63 -7.16 3.83 -16.76
C SER A 63 -7.51 2.43 -17.22
N ASP A 64 -7.55 1.44 -16.32
CA ASP A 64 -7.79 0.01 -16.61
C ASP A 64 -6.92 -0.55 -17.75
N LYS A 65 -5.70 -0.02 -17.90
CA LYS A 65 -4.75 -0.47 -18.93
C LYS A 65 -4.22 -1.88 -18.65
N ILE A 66 -4.30 -2.31 -17.39
CA ILE A 66 -3.88 -3.61 -16.89
C ILE A 66 -5.00 -4.17 -16.01
N SER A 67 -5.13 -5.49 -15.90
CA SER A 67 -6.03 -6.10 -14.92
C SER A 67 -5.50 -5.84 -13.51
N TRP A 68 -6.36 -5.38 -12.62
CA TRP A 68 -5.99 -5.15 -11.23
C TRP A 68 -7.14 -5.45 -10.27
N THR A 69 -6.81 -5.82 -9.04
CA THR A 69 -7.80 -5.97 -7.97
C THR A 69 -7.19 -5.66 -6.60
N VAL A 70 -8.05 -5.21 -5.69
CA VAL A 70 -7.72 -5.02 -4.27
C VAL A 70 -8.66 -5.89 -3.47
N VAL A 71 -8.10 -6.77 -2.66
CA VAL A 71 -8.85 -7.63 -1.74
C VAL A 71 -8.37 -7.39 -0.32
N ALA A 72 -9.22 -7.70 0.66
CA ALA A 72 -8.89 -7.54 2.08
C ALA A 72 -8.73 -8.91 2.76
N ALA A 73 -7.81 -9.00 3.72
CA ALA A 73 -7.66 -10.13 4.62
C ALA A 73 -7.61 -9.64 6.07
N ALA A 74 -8.35 -10.29 6.95
CA ALA A 74 -8.42 -9.93 8.36
C ALA A 74 -7.15 -10.40 9.10
N SER A 75 -6.20 -9.50 9.36
CA SER A 75 -5.13 -9.78 10.32
C SER A 75 -5.66 -9.63 11.74
N SER A 76 -5.09 -10.35 12.72
CA SER A 76 -5.49 -10.22 14.12
C SER A 76 -5.39 -8.77 14.64
N ALA A 77 -4.38 -8.01 14.18
CA ALA A 77 -4.23 -6.61 14.57
C ALA A 77 -5.28 -5.67 13.94
N TRP A 78 -5.87 -6.04 12.81
CA TRP A 78 -7.03 -5.34 12.25
C TRP A 78 -8.32 -5.84 12.94
N ALA A 79 -8.52 -7.15 13.07
CA ALA A 79 -9.67 -7.74 13.74
C ALA A 79 -9.86 -7.20 15.16
N ALA A 80 -8.80 -7.12 15.97
CA ALA A 80 -8.81 -6.54 17.31
C ALA A 80 -9.19 -5.04 17.36
N LYS A 81 -9.07 -4.32 16.24
CA LYS A 81 -9.53 -2.92 16.14
C LYS A 81 -11.00 -2.81 15.73
N VAL A 82 -11.49 -3.78 14.96
CA VAL A 82 -12.90 -3.84 14.57
C VAL A 82 -13.76 -4.42 15.69
N PHE A 83 -13.25 -5.42 16.41
CA PHE A 83 -13.93 -6.16 17.48
C PHE A 83 -13.13 -6.10 18.79
N PRO A 84 -13.05 -4.94 19.47
CA PRO A 84 -12.22 -4.79 20.66
C PRO A 84 -12.63 -5.68 21.84
N ASP A 85 -13.91 -6.08 21.90
CA ASP A 85 -14.47 -6.86 23.02
C ASP A 85 -14.57 -8.37 22.73
N ALA A 86 -14.13 -8.83 21.57
CA ALA A 86 -14.17 -10.26 21.24
C ALA A 86 -13.07 -11.05 22.00
N PRO A 87 -13.28 -12.34 22.30
CA PRO A 87 -12.23 -13.22 22.79
C PRO A 87 -11.04 -13.29 21.81
N SER A 88 -9.80 -13.32 22.32
CA SER A 88 -8.59 -13.24 21.50
C SER A 88 -8.36 -14.44 20.57
N ASP A 89 -8.97 -15.59 20.89
CA ASP A 89 -8.98 -16.82 20.09
C ASP A 89 -9.97 -16.76 18.91
N LEU A 90 -10.84 -15.75 18.88
CA LEU A 90 -11.77 -15.45 17.78
C LEU A 90 -11.33 -14.24 16.93
N GLN A 91 -10.16 -13.65 17.23
CA GLN A 91 -9.57 -12.48 16.56
C GLN A 91 -8.29 -12.85 15.78
#